data_AF-A0A4V2XD67-F1
#
_entry.id   AF-A0A4V2XD67-F1
#
_cell.length_a   1.000
_cell.length_b   1.000
_cell.length_c   1.000
_cell.angle_alpha   90.00
_cell.angle_beta   90.00
_cell.angle_gamma   90.00
#
_symmetry.space_group_name_H-M   'P 1'
#
loop_
_entity.id
_entity.type
_entity.pdbx_description
1 polymer ?
#
loop_
_entity_poly.entity_id
_entity_poly.type
_entity_poly.pdbx_seq_one_letter_code
_entity_poly.pdbx_strand_id
1 'polypeptide(L)'
;MSEPNPVPPTFAEELAQRRHPTVGVWNRLEGRPRTADFERALRVEVRDPLWMLTRQWQLGEFRGTDAGSPVTATYAVSPSRPTRFRPHGGPPEDLPTDRPLETMAERRLLPFAFGDEEIGFDLRVLIGHRWLKLLGKHNLLGLDLFRFERQYIAKYPIELPDAEHPAKEDTARLAHPEVWATMQTIAGRRLDGYLLYRHIKGGGNAADGINGLLHRTTLNNLGKRLVAWFDALIDQPTGVTAERPAGDATWDPRRLEHRFSVAASVPGGGEKVVTAQEYPGGELDWHAFSVDPGPRLGGTKPPEKTLSRTVFPAPVRFSGMPLPRWWAVEDGRTNFAAVRPDSTDLARLIFLEFALVFSNDWYQLPCDLPVGTMNKIRGLVVTDVFGEKLWLTPAGAGDDEDQRRWSMFTLDTIGADHVPADTDLLLPPSVPKVAEGPALEEVLLIRDENANLVWGIEQTV
;
A
#
# COMPACT_ATOMS: atom_id res chain seq x y z
N MET A 1 43.75 -19.89 -41.59
CA MET A 1 43.52 -18.48 -41.25
C MET A 1 43.11 -18.45 -39.80
N SER A 2 44.02 -18.06 -38.90
CA SER A 2 43.66 -17.78 -37.51
C SER A 2 42.87 -16.48 -37.49
N GLU A 3 41.69 -16.49 -36.88
CA GLU A 3 40.98 -15.24 -36.57
C GLU A 3 41.93 -14.29 -35.83
N PRO A 4 41.96 -13.00 -36.19
CA PRO A 4 42.73 -12.04 -35.43
C PRO A 4 42.19 -12.00 -34.00
N ASN A 5 43.08 -12.05 -33.02
CA ASN A 5 42.71 -11.92 -31.61
C ASN A 5 41.86 -10.64 -31.44
N PRO A 6 40.73 -10.72 -30.71
CA PRO A 6 39.91 -9.54 -30.46
C PRO A 6 40.77 -8.48 -29.80
N VAL A 7 40.76 -7.28 -30.37
CA VAL A 7 41.45 -6.13 -29.78
C VAL A 7 40.77 -5.85 -28.44
N PRO A 8 41.49 -5.89 -27.31
CA PRO A 8 40.90 -5.56 -26.04
C PRO A 8 40.38 -4.11 -26.10
N PRO A 9 39.15 -3.85 -25.64
CA PRO A 9 38.60 -2.51 -25.63
C PRO A 9 39.48 -1.58 -24.81
N THR A 10 39.50 -0.33 -25.22
CA THR A 10 40.20 0.74 -24.51
C THR A 10 39.57 0.98 -23.14
N PHE A 11 40.32 1.56 -22.21
CA PHE A 11 39.77 1.95 -20.90
C PHE A 11 38.55 2.87 -21.02
N ALA A 12 38.53 3.76 -22.02
CA ALA A 12 37.38 4.62 -22.29
C ALA A 12 36.13 3.83 -22.74
N GLU A 13 36.31 2.81 -23.58
CA GLU A 13 35.22 1.91 -24.00
C GLU A 13 34.74 1.03 -22.85
N GLU A 14 35.66 0.50 -22.04
CA GLU A 14 35.35 -0.27 -20.83
C GLU A 14 34.57 0.58 -19.80
N LEU A 15 34.94 1.84 -19.62
CA LEU A 15 34.26 2.80 -18.74
C LEU A 15 32.88 3.20 -19.29
N ALA A 16 32.79 3.49 -20.58
CA ALA A 16 31.54 3.81 -21.26
C ALA A 16 30.55 2.63 -21.24
N GLN A 17 31.07 1.40 -21.37
CA GLN A 17 30.30 0.16 -21.26
C GLN A 17 30.10 -0.29 -19.81
N ARG A 18 30.60 0.45 -18.80
CA ARG A 18 30.49 0.15 -17.36
C ARG A 18 30.77 -1.31 -17.03
N ARG A 19 31.77 -1.90 -17.68
CA ARG A 19 32.07 -3.34 -17.58
C ARG A 19 32.62 -3.76 -16.22
N HIS A 20 33.21 -2.81 -15.50
CA HIS A 20 33.72 -3.00 -14.15
C HIS A 20 33.01 -2.04 -13.18
N PRO A 21 31.99 -2.47 -12.43
CA PRO A 21 31.38 -1.65 -11.40
C PRO A 21 32.45 -1.29 -10.37
N THR A 22 32.69 0.00 -10.18
CA THR A 22 33.70 0.52 -9.25
C THR A 22 33.01 1.38 -8.21
N VAL A 23 33.23 1.10 -6.92
CA VAL A 23 32.75 1.96 -5.83
C VAL A 23 33.82 3.00 -5.56
N GLY A 24 33.51 4.27 -5.86
CA GLY A 24 34.40 5.39 -5.54
C GLY A 24 34.41 5.66 -4.04
N VAL A 25 35.58 5.59 -3.40
CA VAL A 25 35.74 5.95 -1.99
C VAL A 25 36.34 7.34 -1.90
N TRP A 26 35.61 8.26 -1.27
CA TRP A 26 36.04 9.62 -1.07
C TRP A 26 36.53 9.81 0.36
N ASN A 27 37.77 10.28 0.53
CA ASN A 27 38.28 10.72 1.83
C ASN A 27 38.12 12.24 1.93
N ARG A 28 37.22 12.70 2.81
CA ARG A 28 37.12 14.12 3.17
C ARG A 28 38.41 14.52 3.90
N LEU A 29 39.10 15.53 3.37
CA LEU A 29 40.23 16.14 4.07
C LEU A 29 39.67 17.09 5.13
N GLU A 30 39.83 16.74 6.41
CA GLU A 30 39.44 17.60 7.52
C GLU A 30 40.67 18.26 8.15
N GLY A 31 40.64 19.58 8.27
CA GLY A 31 41.65 20.33 9.00
C GLY A 31 41.49 20.09 10.49
N ARG A 32 42.46 19.44 11.13
CA ARG A 32 42.51 19.29 12.59
C ARG A 32 43.26 20.49 13.19
N PRO A 33 42.61 21.40 13.91
CA PRO A 33 43.31 22.54 14.51
C PRO A 33 44.30 22.04 15.56
N ARG A 34 45.52 22.59 15.55
CA ARG A 34 46.58 22.26 16.54
C ARG A 34 46.38 22.96 17.88
N THR A 35 45.50 23.97 17.93
CA THR A 35 45.19 24.81 19.09
C THR A 35 43.73 25.26 19.02
N ALA A 36 43.04 25.32 20.15
CA ALA A 36 41.66 25.79 20.27
C ALA A 36 41.60 27.34 20.31
N ASP A 37 42.06 28.00 19.25
CA ASP A 37 41.93 29.45 19.05
C ASP A 37 40.76 29.71 18.08
N PHE A 38 39.58 29.96 18.65
CA PHE A 38 38.37 30.24 17.87
C PHE A 38 38.29 31.70 17.41
N GLU A 39 39.02 32.62 18.04
CA GLU A 39 38.92 34.05 17.76
C GLU A 39 39.42 34.36 16.34
N ARG A 40 40.53 33.73 15.95
CA ARG A 40 41.07 33.84 14.59
C ARG A 40 40.26 33.04 13.56
N ALA A 41 39.76 31.86 13.93
CA ALA A 41 38.97 31.01 13.04
C ALA A 41 37.63 31.66 12.64
N LEU A 42 36.98 32.35 13.57
CA LEU A 42 35.71 33.06 13.35
C LEU A 42 35.83 34.29 12.45
N ARG A 43 37.04 34.81 12.20
CA ARG A 43 37.25 36.00 11.34
C ARG A 43 37.14 35.70 9.84
N VAL A 44 37.22 34.44 9.43
CA VAL A 44 37.11 33.98 8.02
C VAL A 44 37.97 34.84 7.06
N GLU A 45 39.19 35.15 7.47
CA GLU A 45 40.08 36.04 6.70
C GLU A 45 40.55 35.36 5.41
N VAL A 46 40.30 35.99 4.26
CA VAL A 46 40.88 35.56 2.98
C VAL A 46 42.36 35.90 2.96
N ARG A 47 43.22 34.89 3.14
CA ARG A 47 44.68 35.05 3.23
C ARG A 47 45.38 35.15 1.87
N ASP A 48 44.85 34.44 0.87
CA ASP A 48 45.39 34.44 -0.49
C ASP A 48 44.25 34.35 -1.52
N PRO A 49 43.70 35.49 -1.94
CA PRO A 49 42.66 35.53 -2.98
C PRO A 49 43.16 34.95 -4.31
N LEU A 50 44.44 35.12 -4.64
CA LEU A 50 45.00 34.68 -5.91
C LEU A 50 45.08 33.14 -5.95
N TRP A 51 45.48 32.51 -4.85
CA TRP A 51 45.43 31.06 -4.71
C TRP A 51 44.01 30.51 -4.89
N MET A 52 42.99 31.15 -4.28
CA MET A 52 41.59 30.74 -4.44
C MET A 52 41.13 30.83 -5.91
N LEU A 53 41.45 31.93 -6.60
CA LEU A 53 41.14 32.12 -8.03
C LEU A 53 41.92 31.12 -8.91
N THR A 54 43.18 30.84 -8.58
CA THR A 54 44.00 29.87 -9.33
C THR A 54 43.47 28.45 -9.16
N ARG A 55 42.93 28.11 -7.97
CA ARG A 55 42.23 26.84 -7.75
C ARG A 55 40.95 26.75 -8.58
N GLN A 56 40.14 27.81 -8.64
CA GLN A 56 38.97 27.88 -9.53
C GLN A 56 39.35 27.64 -10.99
N TRP A 57 40.43 28.27 -11.46
CA TRP A 57 40.96 28.03 -12.81
C TRP A 57 41.40 26.58 -13.03
N GLN A 58 42.11 25.96 -12.07
CA GLN A 58 42.61 24.58 -12.18
C GLN A 58 41.49 23.53 -12.28
N LEU A 59 40.36 23.70 -11.61
CA LEU A 59 39.21 22.79 -11.73
C LEU A 59 38.26 23.18 -12.86
N GLY A 60 38.60 24.22 -13.63
CA GLY A 60 37.86 24.57 -14.84
C GLY A 60 36.66 25.49 -14.62
N GLU A 61 36.54 26.19 -13.49
CA GLU A 61 35.44 27.14 -13.22
C GLU A 61 35.33 28.22 -14.30
N PHE A 62 36.46 28.64 -14.87
CA PHE A 62 36.51 29.64 -15.94
C PHE A 62 36.29 29.04 -17.33
N ARG A 63 36.08 27.72 -17.43
CA ARG A 63 35.63 27.07 -18.66
C ARG A 63 34.12 27.03 -18.61
N GLY A 64 33.47 27.86 -19.42
CA GLY A 64 32.03 27.74 -19.64
C GLY A 64 31.73 26.34 -20.19
N THR A 65 30.85 25.62 -19.51
CA THR A 65 30.24 24.40 -20.03
C THR A 65 28.83 24.73 -20.50
N ASP A 66 28.40 24.02 -21.53
CA ASP A 66 27.00 24.06 -21.97
C ASP A 66 26.15 23.29 -20.94
N ALA A 67 25.74 24.00 -19.89
CA ALA A 67 25.06 23.46 -18.72
C ALA A 67 23.73 24.18 -18.50
N GLY A 68 22.86 24.13 -19.53
CA GLY A 68 21.51 24.65 -19.46
C GLY A 68 20.73 24.04 -18.30
N SER A 69 20.18 24.87 -17.42
CA SER A 69 19.26 24.42 -16.38
C SER A 69 17.83 24.37 -16.91
N PRO A 70 17.00 23.40 -16.47
CA PRO A 70 15.60 23.32 -16.90
C PRO A 70 14.79 24.53 -16.39
N VAL A 71 14.05 25.18 -17.30
CA VAL A 71 13.14 26.30 -16.97
C VAL A 71 11.70 25.82 -16.92
N THR A 72 11.29 25.02 -17.90
CA THR A 72 9.97 24.39 -17.93
C THR A 72 10.06 22.94 -18.34
N ALA A 73 9.12 22.15 -17.88
CA ALA A 73 8.94 20.77 -18.33
C ALA A 73 7.49 20.57 -18.74
N THR A 74 7.27 20.07 -19.94
CA THR A 74 5.96 19.70 -20.44
C THR A 74 5.86 18.20 -20.55
N TYR A 75 4.90 17.61 -19.84
CA TYR A 75 4.67 16.17 -19.88
C TYR A 75 3.24 15.85 -20.29
N ALA A 76 3.06 14.66 -20.86
CA ALA A 76 1.78 14.06 -21.16
C ALA A 76 1.68 12.69 -20.48
N VAL A 77 0.63 12.48 -19.69
CA VAL A 77 0.37 11.22 -18.98
C VAL A 77 -1.01 10.71 -19.35
N SER A 78 -1.12 9.42 -19.67
CA SER A 78 -2.40 8.73 -19.90
C SER A 78 -2.72 7.87 -18.68
N PRO A 79 -3.65 8.31 -17.79
CA PRO A 79 -4.08 7.51 -16.65
C PRO A 79 -5.03 6.40 -17.10
N SER A 80 -4.98 5.27 -16.43
CA SER A 80 -5.96 4.19 -16.58
C SER A 80 -6.27 3.57 -15.24
N ARG A 81 -7.55 3.56 -14.84
CA ARG A 81 -7.97 2.92 -13.59
C ARG A 81 -8.09 1.42 -13.78
N PRO A 82 -7.52 0.60 -12.89
CA PRO A 82 -7.89 -0.80 -12.84
C PRO A 82 -9.38 -0.93 -12.57
N THR A 83 -10.07 -1.76 -13.35
CA THR A 83 -11.52 -2.00 -13.19
C THR A 83 -11.87 -3.45 -13.03
N ARG A 84 -10.87 -4.32 -13.05
CA ARG A 84 -11.02 -5.77 -12.95
C ARG A 84 -10.09 -6.27 -11.88
N PHE A 85 -10.60 -7.19 -11.09
CA PHE A 85 -9.90 -7.87 -10.01
C PHE A 85 -10.01 -9.37 -10.24
N ARG A 86 -8.98 -10.12 -9.87
CA ARG A 86 -9.01 -11.57 -9.96
C ARG A 86 -8.23 -12.19 -8.80
N PRO A 87 -8.87 -12.94 -7.89
CA PRO A 87 -8.16 -13.74 -6.92
C PRO A 87 -7.37 -14.86 -7.61
N HIS A 88 -6.26 -15.29 -7.03
CA HIS A 88 -5.48 -16.38 -7.59
C HIS A 88 -6.31 -17.67 -7.73
N GLY A 89 -6.39 -18.22 -8.95
CA GLY A 89 -7.17 -19.43 -9.24
C GLY A 89 -8.70 -19.24 -9.32
N GLY A 90 -9.20 -18.00 -9.15
CA GLY A 90 -10.63 -17.68 -9.29
C GLY A 90 -10.97 -16.92 -10.58
N PRO A 91 -12.27 -16.74 -10.88
CA PRO A 91 -12.72 -15.96 -12.02
C PRO A 91 -12.47 -14.46 -11.81
N PRO A 92 -12.30 -13.69 -12.89
CA PRO A 92 -12.19 -12.23 -12.80
C PRO A 92 -13.56 -11.61 -12.50
N GLU A 93 -13.58 -10.59 -11.65
CA GLU A 93 -14.75 -9.80 -11.25
C GLU A 93 -14.49 -8.29 -11.44
N ASP A 94 -15.55 -7.49 -11.28
CA ASP A 94 -15.41 -6.03 -11.31
C ASP A 94 -14.71 -5.54 -10.05
N LEU A 95 -13.72 -4.66 -10.21
CA LEU A 95 -13.09 -3.97 -9.09
C LEU A 95 -13.96 -2.77 -8.68
N PRO A 96 -14.52 -2.74 -7.47
CA PRO A 96 -15.28 -1.60 -6.98
C PRO A 96 -14.39 -0.36 -6.81
N THR A 97 -14.99 0.83 -6.90
CA THR A 97 -14.27 2.12 -6.79
C THR A 97 -14.60 2.87 -5.50
N ASP A 98 -15.44 2.27 -4.65
CA ASP A 98 -15.98 2.84 -3.41
C ASP A 98 -15.20 2.40 -2.15
N ARG A 99 -14.16 1.58 -2.31
CA ARG A 99 -13.35 1.00 -1.23
C ARG A 99 -11.89 0.81 -1.66
N PRO A 100 -10.95 0.72 -0.72
CA PRO A 100 -9.54 0.42 -1.01
C PRO A 100 -9.35 -0.98 -1.60
N LEU A 101 -8.24 -1.18 -2.31
CA LEU A 101 -7.88 -2.47 -2.90
C LEU A 101 -7.64 -3.55 -1.85
N GLU A 102 -7.12 -3.17 -0.69
CA GLU A 102 -6.89 -4.05 0.46
C GLU A 102 -8.19 -4.70 0.94
N THR A 103 -9.32 -4.00 0.87
CA THR A 103 -10.63 -4.60 1.21
C THR A 103 -10.95 -5.78 0.29
N MET A 104 -10.64 -5.68 -1.00
CA MET A 104 -10.86 -6.76 -1.97
C MET A 104 -9.80 -7.86 -1.83
N ALA A 105 -8.56 -7.48 -1.54
CA ALA A 105 -7.46 -8.41 -1.35
C ALA A 105 -7.67 -9.25 -0.08
N GLU A 106 -7.98 -8.62 1.05
CA GLU A 106 -7.96 -9.26 2.37
C GLU A 106 -9.31 -9.84 2.79
N ARG A 107 -10.39 -9.61 2.04
CA ARG A 107 -11.71 -10.16 2.40
C ARG A 107 -11.62 -11.68 2.56
N ARG A 108 -12.18 -12.15 3.67
CA ARG A 108 -12.31 -13.56 3.99
C ARG A 108 -13.75 -13.84 4.33
N LEU A 109 -14.18 -15.07 4.06
CA LEU A 109 -15.49 -15.51 4.51
C LEU A 109 -15.49 -15.51 6.04
N LEU A 110 -16.44 -14.80 6.64
CA LEU A 110 -16.59 -14.79 8.09
C LEU A 110 -17.49 -15.94 8.52
N PRO A 111 -17.01 -16.86 9.37
CA PRO A 111 -17.89 -17.83 9.98
C PRO A 111 -18.78 -17.09 10.99
N PHE A 112 -20.07 -16.95 10.68
CA PHE A 112 -21.05 -16.41 11.63
C PHE A 112 -21.54 -17.42 12.68
N ALA A 113 -20.80 -18.52 12.82
CA ALA A 113 -20.88 -19.51 13.88
C ALA A 113 -19.50 -20.16 14.04
N PHE A 114 -19.04 -20.31 15.28
CA PHE A 114 -17.80 -21.02 15.60
C PHE A 114 -18.13 -22.15 16.60
N GLY A 115 -18.24 -23.37 16.11
CA GLY A 115 -18.81 -24.47 16.88
C GLY A 115 -20.27 -24.20 17.23
N ASP A 116 -20.60 -24.29 18.52
CA ASP A 116 -21.95 -24.03 19.05
C ASP A 116 -22.18 -22.54 19.37
N GLU A 117 -21.14 -21.70 19.26
CA GLU A 117 -21.27 -20.26 19.46
C GLU A 117 -21.73 -19.55 18.18
N GLU A 118 -22.75 -18.69 18.31
CA GLU A 118 -23.12 -17.76 17.24
C GLU A 118 -22.04 -16.69 17.03
N ILE A 119 -22.30 -15.71 16.15
CA ILE A 119 -21.45 -14.52 15.99
C ILE A 119 -21.17 -13.84 17.33
N GLY A 120 -20.04 -13.11 17.42
CA GLY A 120 -19.62 -12.32 18.57
C GLY A 120 -20.76 -11.59 19.29
N PHE A 121 -20.77 -11.71 20.62
CA PHE A 121 -21.84 -11.21 21.49
C PHE A 121 -22.07 -9.70 21.33
N ASP A 122 -21.00 -8.94 21.15
CA ASP A 122 -21.01 -7.52 20.85
C ASP A 122 -21.77 -7.20 19.55
N LEU A 123 -21.55 -7.96 18.48
CA LEU A 123 -22.25 -7.80 17.21
C LEU A 123 -23.75 -8.12 17.34
N ARG A 124 -24.12 -9.16 18.09
CA ARG A 124 -25.53 -9.50 18.39
C ARG A 124 -26.26 -8.31 19.03
N VAL A 125 -25.62 -7.70 20.03
CA VAL A 125 -26.14 -6.51 20.74
C VAL A 125 -26.17 -5.28 19.83
N LEU A 126 -25.11 -5.04 19.04
CA LEU A 126 -25.00 -3.90 18.13
C LEU A 126 -26.07 -3.90 17.04
N ILE A 127 -26.35 -5.06 16.43
CA ILE A 127 -27.42 -5.22 15.44
C ILE A 127 -28.78 -4.94 16.10
N GLY A 128 -29.00 -5.45 17.33
CA GLY A 128 -30.24 -5.24 18.08
C GLY A 128 -30.46 -3.76 18.40
N HIS A 129 -29.41 -3.08 18.86
CA HIS A 129 -29.43 -1.63 19.09
C HIS A 129 -29.69 -0.84 17.81
N ARG A 130 -29.08 -1.24 16.69
CA ARG A 130 -29.31 -0.63 15.38
C ARG A 130 -30.78 -0.75 14.95
N TRP A 131 -31.39 -1.90 15.18
CA TRP A 131 -32.82 -2.11 14.93
C TRP A 131 -33.69 -1.15 15.75
N LEU A 132 -33.46 -1.07 17.06
CA LEU A 132 -34.21 -0.15 17.93
C LEU A 132 -34.01 1.31 17.51
N LYS A 133 -32.81 1.72 17.11
CA LYS A 133 -32.56 3.05 16.52
C LYS A 133 -33.36 3.28 15.23
N LEU A 134 -33.48 2.28 14.36
CA LEU A 134 -34.31 2.38 13.15
C LEU A 134 -35.79 2.56 13.51
N LEU A 135 -36.30 1.81 14.48
CA LEU A 135 -37.68 1.99 14.97
C LEU A 135 -37.91 3.38 15.56
N GLY A 136 -36.97 3.86 16.39
CA GLY A 136 -37.04 5.18 17.01
C GLY A 136 -37.07 6.32 15.99
N LYS A 137 -36.24 6.24 14.95
CA LYS A 137 -36.20 7.24 13.85
C LYS A 137 -37.51 7.32 13.06
N HIS A 138 -38.33 6.27 13.10
CA HIS A 138 -39.64 6.21 12.44
C HIS A 138 -40.80 6.38 13.43
N ASN A 139 -40.53 6.91 14.64
CA ASN A 139 -41.51 7.15 15.70
C ASN A 139 -42.28 5.90 16.15
N LEU A 140 -41.75 4.71 15.91
CA LEU A 140 -42.40 3.45 16.28
C LEU A 140 -42.22 3.12 17.77
N LEU A 141 -41.16 3.63 18.40
CA LEU A 141 -40.92 3.43 19.83
C LEU A 141 -41.81 4.30 20.73
N GLY A 142 -42.35 5.41 20.22
CA GLY A 142 -43.26 6.29 20.96
C GLY A 142 -44.72 5.82 20.96
N LEU A 143 -45.03 4.68 20.33
CA LEU A 143 -46.37 4.12 20.27
C LEU A 143 -46.58 3.13 21.44
N ASP A 144 -46.87 3.67 22.62
CA ASP A 144 -47.05 2.90 23.87
C ASP A 144 -48.11 1.80 23.79
N LEU A 145 -49.07 1.93 22.87
CA LEU A 145 -50.09 0.92 22.61
C LEU A 145 -49.51 -0.38 22.01
N PHE A 146 -48.48 -0.25 21.16
CA PHE A 146 -47.88 -1.40 20.48
C PHE A 146 -46.64 -1.91 21.19
N ARG A 147 -45.87 -1.07 21.90
CA ARG A 147 -44.65 -1.48 22.63
C ARG A 147 -43.71 -2.36 21.79
N PHE A 148 -43.43 -1.95 20.55
CA PHE A 148 -42.67 -2.76 19.59
C PHE A 148 -41.32 -3.24 20.15
N GLU A 149 -40.60 -2.40 20.90
CA GLU A 149 -39.36 -2.81 21.58
C GLU A 149 -39.54 -4.07 22.44
N ARG A 150 -40.57 -4.10 23.31
CA ARG A 150 -40.82 -5.25 24.17
C ARG A 150 -41.20 -6.49 23.37
N GLN A 151 -41.94 -6.33 22.27
CA GLN A 151 -42.29 -7.44 21.40
C GLN A 151 -41.05 -8.04 20.73
N TYR A 152 -40.14 -7.21 20.24
CA TYR A 152 -38.89 -7.67 19.64
C TYR A 152 -37.96 -8.32 20.66
N ILE A 153 -37.80 -7.72 21.86
CA ILE A 153 -37.01 -8.32 22.94
C ILE A 153 -37.58 -9.67 23.37
N ALA A 154 -38.91 -9.78 23.50
CA ALA A 154 -39.55 -11.04 23.87
C ALA A 154 -39.42 -12.13 22.79
N LYS A 155 -39.46 -11.73 21.51
CA LYS A 155 -39.38 -12.68 20.39
C LYS A 155 -37.95 -13.13 20.09
N TYR A 156 -36.98 -12.24 20.28
CA TYR A 156 -35.57 -12.47 19.99
C TYR A 156 -34.74 -12.05 21.21
N PRO A 157 -34.89 -12.74 22.35
CA PRO A 157 -34.18 -12.40 23.56
C PRO A 157 -32.70 -12.75 23.43
N ILE A 158 -31.85 -11.97 24.10
CA ILE A 158 -30.55 -12.51 24.53
C ILE A 158 -30.83 -13.42 25.71
N GLU A 159 -30.58 -14.72 25.53
CA GLU A 159 -30.79 -15.74 26.54
C GLU A 159 -29.65 -15.78 27.55
N LEU A 160 -29.98 -16.05 28.81
CA LEU A 160 -29.01 -16.25 29.87
C LEU A 160 -28.80 -17.76 30.04
N PRO A 161 -27.55 -18.27 29.96
CA PRO A 161 -27.24 -19.66 30.26
C PRO A 161 -27.76 -20.13 31.61
N ASP A 162 -28.17 -21.40 31.71
CA ASP A 162 -28.54 -22.03 32.99
C ASP A 162 -27.27 -22.30 33.80
N ALA A 163 -27.09 -21.56 34.90
CA ALA A 163 -25.94 -21.71 35.78
C ALA A 163 -26.03 -22.93 36.70
N GLU A 164 -27.24 -23.47 36.95
CA GLU A 164 -27.44 -24.66 37.79
C GLU A 164 -27.20 -25.95 36.99
N HIS A 165 -27.54 -25.94 35.70
CA HIS A 165 -27.36 -27.07 34.78
C HIS A 165 -26.68 -26.62 33.48
N PRO A 166 -25.39 -26.26 33.52
CA PRO A 166 -24.70 -25.72 32.36
C PRO A 166 -24.61 -26.72 31.22
N ALA A 167 -25.07 -26.32 30.04
CA ALA A 167 -24.73 -27.01 28.81
C ALA A 167 -23.23 -26.91 28.56
N LYS A 168 -22.67 -27.88 27.82
CA LYS A 168 -21.23 -27.91 27.53
C LYS A 168 -20.76 -26.62 26.85
N GLU A 169 -21.56 -26.09 25.91
CA GLU A 169 -21.30 -24.84 25.20
C GLU A 169 -21.31 -23.58 26.08
N ASP A 170 -21.98 -23.60 27.24
CA ASP A 170 -22.09 -22.44 28.12
C ASP A 170 -20.97 -22.36 29.17
N THR A 171 -20.16 -23.41 29.29
CA THR A 171 -19.10 -23.52 30.30
C THR A 171 -18.14 -22.34 30.24
N ALA A 172 -17.70 -21.92 29.05
CA ALA A 172 -16.76 -20.81 28.88
C ALA A 172 -17.37 -19.46 29.30
N ARG A 173 -18.67 -19.27 29.00
CA ARG A 173 -19.43 -18.05 29.32
C ARG A 173 -19.67 -17.90 30.82
N LEU A 174 -19.90 -19.02 31.51
CA LEU A 174 -20.11 -19.08 32.96
C LEU A 174 -18.80 -19.00 33.76
N ALA A 175 -17.69 -19.49 33.19
CA ALA A 175 -16.40 -19.53 33.88
C ALA A 175 -15.76 -18.15 34.07
N HIS A 176 -15.98 -17.19 33.15
CA HIS A 176 -15.39 -15.86 33.23
C HIS A 176 -16.34 -14.85 33.93
N PRO A 177 -16.01 -14.34 35.13
CA PRO A 177 -16.94 -13.52 35.92
C PRO A 177 -17.45 -12.26 35.19
N GLU A 178 -16.59 -11.60 34.41
CA GLU A 178 -16.97 -10.38 33.67
C GLU A 178 -17.92 -10.69 32.50
N VAL A 179 -17.71 -11.81 31.82
CA VAL A 179 -18.60 -12.26 30.72
C VAL A 179 -19.96 -12.59 31.31
N TRP A 180 -19.98 -13.38 32.39
CA TRP A 180 -21.20 -13.74 33.09
C TRP A 180 -21.98 -12.53 33.60
N ALA A 181 -21.32 -11.59 34.29
CA ALA A 181 -21.96 -10.36 34.78
C ALA A 181 -22.53 -9.48 33.64
N THR A 182 -21.81 -9.42 32.52
CA THR A 182 -22.27 -8.71 31.31
C THR A 182 -23.53 -9.37 30.73
N MET A 183 -23.54 -10.69 30.61
CA MET A 183 -24.71 -11.44 30.14
C MET A 183 -25.91 -11.26 31.07
N GLN A 184 -25.73 -11.36 32.40
CA GLN A 184 -26.80 -11.13 33.39
C GLN A 184 -27.42 -9.73 33.29
N THR A 185 -26.62 -8.73 32.90
CA THR A 185 -27.08 -7.34 32.72
C THR A 185 -27.92 -7.17 31.45
N ILE A 186 -27.60 -7.91 30.39
CA ILE A 186 -28.17 -7.72 29.06
C ILE A 186 -29.34 -8.67 28.79
N ALA A 187 -29.26 -9.90 29.30
CA ALA A 187 -30.23 -10.95 29.05
C ALA A 187 -31.66 -10.54 29.41
N GLY A 188 -32.61 -10.84 28.52
CA GLY A 188 -34.02 -10.44 28.64
C GLY A 188 -34.30 -8.92 28.60
N ARG A 189 -33.28 -8.05 28.59
CA ARG A 189 -33.41 -6.59 28.53
C ARG A 189 -33.07 -6.02 27.16
N ARG A 190 -32.36 -6.79 26.33
CA ARG A 190 -31.95 -6.39 24.97
C ARG A 190 -32.36 -7.43 23.95
N LEU A 191 -32.57 -6.92 22.75
CA LEU A 191 -32.85 -7.68 21.55
C LEU A 191 -31.55 -8.31 21.04
N ASP A 192 -31.60 -9.60 20.76
CA ASP A 192 -30.63 -10.24 19.89
C ASP A 192 -30.90 -9.85 18.44
N GLY A 193 -30.08 -8.93 17.92
CA GLY A 193 -30.22 -8.48 16.55
C GLY A 193 -29.81 -9.52 15.52
N TYR A 194 -28.93 -10.46 15.88
CA TYR A 194 -28.46 -11.49 14.95
C TYR A 194 -29.57 -12.51 14.66
N LEU A 195 -30.37 -12.89 15.65
CA LEU A 195 -31.55 -13.74 15.43
C LEU A 195 -32.57 -13.09 14.49
N LEU A 196 -32.83 -11.78 14.66
CA LEU A 196 -33.68 -11.02 13.75
C LEU A 196 -33.08 -10.95 12.34
N TYR A 197 -31.78 -10.65 12.23
CA TYR A 197 -31.05 -10.63 10.96
C TYR A 197 -31.16 -11.97 10.23
N ARG A 198 -30.89 -13.09 10.92
CA ARG A 198 -31.00 -14.45 10.38
C ARG A 198 -32.42 -14.77 9.91
N HIS A 199 -33.44 -14.41 10.69
CA HIS A 199 -34.84 -14.61 10.31
C HIS A 199 -35.16 -13.92 8.97
N ILE A 200 -34.72 -12.67 8.82
CA ILE A 200 -34.99 -11.90 7.59
C ILE A 200 -34.13 -12.44 6.42
N LYS A 201 -32.86 -12.76 6.66
CA LYS A 201 -31.96 -13.32 5.65
C LYS A 201 -32.46 -14.67 5.14
N GLY A 202 -33.10 -15.46 6.01
CA GLY A 202 -33.76 -16.72 5.67
C GLY A 202 -35.11 -16.59 4.93
N GLY A 203 -35.52 -15.38 4.54
CA GLY A 203 -36.76 -15.12 3.80
C GLY A 203 -37.95 -14.70 4.67
N GLY A 204 -37.77 -14.62 5.98
CA GLY A 204 -38.76 -14.09 6.91
C GLY A 204 -38.94 -12.57 6.79
N ASN A 205 -40.01 -12.06 7.38
CA ASN A 205 -40.31 -10.64 7.46
C ASN A 205 -40.11 -10.12 8.90
N ALA A 206 -39.63 -8.89 9.03
CA ALA A 206 -39.44 -8.27 10.35
C ALA A 206 -40.75 -8.10 11.15
N ALA A 207 -41.90 -8.07 10.47
CA ALA A 207 -43.22 -7.98 11.10
C ALA A 207 -43.82 -9.34 11.50
N ASP A 208 -43.13 -10.46 11.25
CA ASP A 208 -43.65 -11.78 11.61
C ASP A 208 -43.76 -11.91 13.12
N GLY A 209 -44.89 -12.38 13.65
CA GLY A 209 -45.11 -12.50 15.09
C GLY A 209 -45.11 -11.18 15.87
N ILE A 210 -45.17 -10.02 15.19
CA ILE A 210 -45.25 -8.70 15.81
C ILE A 210 -46.66 -8.11 15.62
N ASN A 211 -47.29 -7.76 16.74
CA ASN A 211 -48.61 -7.14 16.81
C ASN A 211 -48.51 -5.67 16.40
N GLY A 212 -48.99 -5.36 15.19
CA GLY A 212 -48.97 -4.01 14.63
C GLY A 212 -49.37 -4.00 13.16
N LEU A 213 -50.57 -4.48 12.84
CA LEU A 213 -51.03 -4.73 11.46
C LEU A 213 -50.82 -3.53 10.50
N LEU A 214 -51.07 -2.31 10.99
CA LEU A 214 -50.91 -1.07 10.23
C LEU A 214 -49.45 -0.73 9.90
N HIS A 215 -48.48 -1.36 10.57
CA HIS A 215 -47.05 -1.02 10.49
C HIS A 215 -46.23 -2.12 9.79
N ARG A 216 -46.87 -3.21 9.34
CA ARG A 216 -46.19 -4.38 8.76
C ARG A 216 -45.26 -4.00 7.59
N THR A 217 -45.76 -3.20 6.66
CA THR A 217 -44.98 -2.74 5.50
C THR A 217 -43.76 -1.93 5.93
N THR A 218 -43.94 -1.02 6.89
CA THR A 218 -42.85 -0.19 7.43
C THR A 218 -41.80 -1.07 8.12
N LEU A 219 -42.21 -1.98 9.01
CA LEU A 219 -41.31 -2.89 9.70
C LEU A 219 -40.52 -3.77 8.71
N ASN A 220 -41.17 -4.32 7.69
CA ASN A 220 -40.50 -5.14 6.68
C ASN A 220 -39.47 -4.35 5.87
N ASN A 221 -39.80 -3.10 5.49
CA ASN A 221 -38.86 -2.22 4.81
C ASN A 221 -37.67 -1.85 5.69
N LEU A 222 -37.90 -1.59 6.98
CA LEU A 222 -36.80 -1.38 7.94
C LEU A 222 -35.96 -2.64 8.11
N GLY A 223 -36.57 -3.82 8.12
CA GLY A 223 -35.87 -5.10 8.24
C GLY A 223 -34.90 -5.30 7.08
N LYS A 224 -35.33 -5.05 5.84
CA LYS A 224 -34.47 -5.07 4.65
C LYS A 224 -33.31 -4.07 4.77
N ARG A 225 -33.55 -2.89 5.33
CA ARG A 225 -32.49 -1.89 5.58
C ARG A 225 -31.50 -2.32 6.64
N LEU A 226 -31.94 -3.06 7.67
CA LEU A 226 -31.05 -3.63 8.69
C LEU A 226 -30.12 -4.67 8.06
N VAL A 227 -30.68 -5.60 7.28
CA VAL A 227 -29.92 -6.64 6.57
C VAL A 227 -28.92 -6.01 5.60
N ALA A 228 -29.37 -5.08 4.74
CA ALA A 228 -28.48 -4.41 3.80
C ALA A 228 -27.36 -3.61 4.49
N TRP A 229 -27.63 -3.03 5.67
CA TRP A 229 -26.60 -2.36 6.45
C TRP A 229 -25.58 -3.34 7.03
N PHE A 230 -26.02 -4.48 7.57
CA PHE A 230 -25.12 -5.46 8.17
C PHE A 230 -24.29 -6.19 7.10
N ASP A 231 -24.92 -6.57 5.99
CA ASP A 231 -24.23 -7.17 4.83
C ASP A 231 -23.15 -6.26 4.24
N ALA A 232 -23.32 -4.94 4.33
CA ALA A 232 -22.36 -3.97 3.85
C ALA A 232 -21.25 -3.62 4.86
N LEU A 233 -21.32 -4.13 6.10
CA LEU A 233 -20.37 -3.78 7.15
C LEU A 233 -19.01 -4.48 6.96
N ILE A 234 -19.05 -5.72 6.47
CA ILE A 234 -17.86 -6.55 6.29
C ILE A 234 -17.90 -7.12 4.88
N ASP A 235 -16.92 -6.72 4.07
CA ASP A 235 -16.79 -7.26 2.72
C ASP A 235 -16.36 -8.73 2.79
N GLN A 236 -17.02 -9.56 1.99
CA GLN A 236 -16.82 -10.99 1.97
C GLN A 236 -16.65 -11.48 0.53
N PRO A 237 -15.86 -12.53 0.30
CA PRO A 237 -15.67 -13.09 -1.03
C PRO A 237 -16.98 -13.64 -1.59
N THR A 238 -17.18 -13.44 -2.90
CA THR A 238 -18.26 -14.07 -3.66
C THR A 238 -17.90 -15.51 -4.05
N GLY A 239 -18.75 -16.17 -4.84
CA GLY A 239 -18.37 -17.45 -5.47
C GLY A 239 -18.21 -18.63 -4.50
N VAL A 240 -18.78 -18.54 -3.29
CA VAL A 240 -18.78 -19.62 -2.31
C VAL A 240 -19.63 -20.77 -2.86
N THR A 241 -19.01 -21.94 -3.04
CA THR A 241 -19.68 -23.19 -3.41
C THR A 241 -19.22 -24.33 -2.51
N ALA A 242 -19.83 -25.51 -2.64
CA ALA A 242 -19.40 -26.70 -1.90
C ALA A 242 -17.94 -27.09 -2.24
N GLU A 243 -17.53 -26.87 -3.50
CA GLU A 243 -16.17 -27.15 -4.00
C GLU A 243 -15.18 -26.02 -3.67
N ARG A 244 -15.68 -24.79 -3.45
CA ARG A 244 -14.88 -23.61 -3.10
C ARG A 244 -15.45 -22.96 -1.83
N PRO A 245 -15.22 -23.56 -0.65
CA PRO A 245 -15.82 -23.09 0.61
C PRO A 245 -15.29 -21.71 1.05
N ALA A 246 -14.07 -21.33 0.64
CA ALA A 246 -13.51 -20.00 0.89
C ALA A 246 -14.00 -18.93 -0.11
N GLY A 247 -14.80 -19.32 -1.12
CA GLY A 247 -15.18 -18.45 -2.22
C GLY A 247 -13.98 -17.91 -3.00
N ASP A 248 -14.19 -16.76 -3.64
CA ASP A 248 -13.24 -15.99 -4.42
C ASP A 248 -12.28 -15.17 -3.52
N ALA A 249 -11.78 -15.81 -2.46
CA ALA A 249 -10.76 -15.24 -1.57
C ALA A 249 -9.37 -15.34 -2.20
N THR A 250 -8.48 -14.41 -1.85
CA THR A 250 -7.11 -14.37 -2.39
C THR A 250 -6.08 -15.10 -1.51
N TRP A 251 -6.48 -15.48 -0.29
CA TRP A 251 -5.59 -16.09 0.71
C TRP A 251 -5.07 -17.45 0.25
N ASP A 252 -3.75 -17.59 0.19
CA ASP A 252 -3.03 -18.84 -0.06
C ASP A 252 -2.50 -19.39 1.27
N PRO A 253 -3.16 -20.40 1.86
CA PRO A 253 -2.76 -20.94 3.17
C PRO A 253 -1.41 -21.65 3.15
N ARG A 254 -0.85 -21.99 1.98
CA ARG A 254 0.48 -22.60 1.88
C ARG A 254 1.61 -21.58 1.98
N ARG A 255 1.31 -20.32 1.67
CA ARG A 255 2.26 -19.20 1.70
C ARG A 255 2.02 -18.24 2.86
N LEU A 256 0.82 -18.30 3.45
CA LEU A 256 0.35 -17.34 4.46
C LEU A 256 0.29 -15.91 3.90
N GLU A 257 -0.13 -15.80 2.63
CA GLU A 257 -0.16 -14.54 1.88
C GLU A 257 -1.39 -14.51 0.97
N HIS A 258 -1.79 -13.30 0.59
CA HIS A 258 -2.81 -13.02 -0.41
C HIS A 258 -2.18 -12.92 -1.80
N ARG A 259 -2.89 -13.45 -2.82
CA ARG A 259 -2.43 -13.46 -4.21
C ARG A 259 -3.57 -13.09 -5.16
N PHE A 260 -3.36 -12.05 -5.97
CA PHE A 260 -4.40 -11.54 -6.85
C PHE A 260 -3.81 -10.71 -8.00
N SER A 261 -4.64 -10.46 -9.01
CA SER A 261 -4.31 -9.59 -10.14
C SER A 261 -5.35 -8.48 -10.27
N VAL A 262 -4.90 -7.31 -10.73
CA VAL A 262 -5.80 -6.24 -11.20
C VAL A 262 -5.46 -5.86 -12.63
N ALA A 263 -6.46 -5.44 -13.41
CA ALA A 263 -6.25 -5.04 -14.79
C ALA A 263 -6.88 -3.68 -15.11
N ALA A 264 -6.12 -2.88 -15.86
CA ALA A 264 -6.56 -1.62 -16.45
C ALA A 264 -6.39 -1.68 -17.97
N SER A 265 -7.18 -0.91 -18.71
CA SER A 265 -6.99 -0.82 -20.17
C SER A 265 -5.70 -0.05 -20.49
N VAL A 266 -5.04 -0.38 -21.60
CA VAL A 266 -3.88 0.39 -22.07
C VAL A 266 -4.28 1.34 -23.21
N PRO A 267 -3.71 2.55 -23.24
CA PRO A 267 -3.90 3.47 -24.34
C PRO A 267 -3.44 2.88 -25.69
N GLY A 268 -4.35 2.75 -26.65
CA GLY A 268 -4.09 2.09 -27.94
C GLY A 268 -4.74 0.71 -28.08
N GLY A 269 -5.39 0.21 -27.02
CA GLY A 269 -6.10 -1.06 -27.01
C GLY A 269 -5.35 -2.14 -26.23
N GLY A 270 -6.11 -3.11 -25.71
CA GLY A 270 -5.61 -4.15 -24.81
C GLY A 270 -5.75 -3.79 -23.33
N GLU A 271 -5.16 -4.61 -22.48
CA GLU A 271 -5.11 -4.40 -21.04
C GLU A 271 -3.70 -4.67 -20.51
N LYS A 272 -3.37 -3.98 -19.41
CA LYS A 272 -2.21 -4.24 -18.58
C LYS A 272 -2.71 -4.91 -17.30
N VAL A 273 -2.15 -6.08 -17.02
CA VAL A 273 -2.40 -6.82 -15.78
C VAL A 273 -1.19 -6.62 -14.88
N VAL A 274 -1.44 -6.29 -13.62
CA VAL A 274 -0.42 -6.32 -12.58
C VAL A 274 -0.87 -7.30 -11.51
N THR A 275 0.06 -8.09 -11.01
CA THR A 275 -0.18 -9.19 -10.07
C THR A 275 0.60 -8.95 -8.80
N ALA A 276 -0.09 -9.05 -7.67
CA ALA A 276 0.55 -9.19 -6.37
C ALA A 276 0.85 -10.68 -6.13
N GLN A 277 2.13 -11.05 -6.25
CA GLN A 277 2.57 -12.44 -6.09
C GLN A 277 2.66 -12.85 -4.62
N GLU A 278 3.01 -11.88 -3.76
CA GLU A 278 3.30 -12.03 -2.33
C GLU A 278 2.74 -10.80 -1.61
N TYR A 279 1.55 -10.92 -1.02
CA TYR A 279 0.95 -9.85 -0.21
C TYR A 279 0.59 -10.39 1.18
N PRO A 280 1.41 -10.15 2.22
CA PRO A 280 1.16 -10.69 3.56
C PRO A 280 -0.02 -10.01 4.28
N GLY A 281 -0.51 -8.88 3.76
CA GLY A 281 -1.50 -8.02 4.40
C GLY A 281 -0.91 -6.65 4.79
N GLY A 282 -1.76 -5.71 5.16
CA GLY A 282 -1.35 -4.37 5.59
C GLY A 282 -1.65 -3.29 4.54
N GLU A 283 -0.64 -2.53 4.14
CA GLU A 283 -0.78 -1.46 3.13
C GLU A 283 -0.27 -1.94 1.77
N LEU A 284 -1.06 -1.74 0.73
CA LEU A 284 -0.62 -1.98 -0.65
C LEU A 284 0.08 -0.73 -1.20
N ASP A 285 1.22 -0.93 -1.85
CA ASP A 285 1.89 0.10 -2.62
C ASP A 285 2.48 -0.49 -3.92
N TRP A 286 3.02 0.35 -4.80
CA TRP A 286 3.47 -0.02 -6.14
C TRP A 286 4.40 -1.24 -6.16
N HIS A 287 5.27 -1.38 -5.16
CA HIS A 287 6.27 -2.45 -5.05
C HIS A 287 5.66 -3.82 -4.71
N ALA A 288 4.39 -3.87 -4.30
CA ALA A 288 3.66 -5.12 -4.09
C ALA A 288 3.20 -5.77 -5.41
N PHE A 289 3.40 -5.10 -6.55
CA PHE A 289 2.91 -5.51 -7.86
C PHE A 289 4.02 -5.64 -8.88
N SER A 290 3.85 -6.63 -9.76
CA SER A 290 4.66 -6.83 -10.96
C SER A 290 3.74 -6.94 -12.18
N VAL A 291 4.20 -6.53 -13.37
CA VAL A 291 3.46 -6.69 -14.62
C VAL A 291 3.36 -8.18 -14.96
N ASP A 292 2.15 -8.65 -15.27
CA ASP A 292 1.88 -10.04 -15.60
C ASP A 292 1.52 -10.16 -17.09
N PRO A 293 2.44 -10.60 -17.97
CA PRO A 293 2.23 -10.61 -19.41
C PRO A 293 1.32 -11.75 -19.89
N GLY A 294 1.16 -12.80 -19.08
CA GLY A 294 0.42 -14.01 -19.46
C GLY A 294 -1.10 -13.86 -19.47
N PRO A 295 -1.73 -13.49 -18.33
CA PRO A 295 -3.17 -13.51 -18.20
C PRO A 295 -3.83 -12.30 -18.87
N ARG A 296 -5.08 -12.54 -19.27
CA ARG A 296 -6.04 -11.49 -19.59
C ARG A 296 -7.26 -11.64 -18.69
N LEU A 297 -7.67 -10.55 -18.04
CA LEU A 297 -8.84 -10.51 -17.17
C LEU A 297 -10.09 -10.15 -17.98
N GLY A 298 -9.95 -9.32 -19.02
CA GLY A 298 -11.03 -8.87 -19.89
C GLY A 298 -12.02 -7.94 -19.19
N GLY A 299 -12.79 -7.17 -19.99
CA GLY A 299 -13.82 -6.26 -19.45
C GLY A 299 -13.27 -4.97 -18.84
N THR A 300 -12.02 -4.59 -19.15
CA THR A 300 -11.46 -3.31 -18.72
C THR A 300 -12.21 -2.14 -19.35
N LYS A 301 -12.40 -1.06 -18.58
CA LYS A 301 -13.03 0.17 -19.08
C LYS A 301 -12.01 1.03 -19.83
N PRO A 302 -12.44 1.90 -20.77
CA PRO A 302 -11.54 2.78 -21.51
C PRO A 302 -10.65 3.63 -20.58
N PRO A 303 -9.42 3.97 -21.01
CA PRO A 303 -8.51 4.76 -20.20
C PRO A 303 -9.05 6.18 -20.00
N GLU A 304 -8.53 6.86 -18.99
CA GLU A 304 -8.90 8.26 -18.75
C GLU A 304 -8.31 9.18 -19.81
N LYS A 305 -8.81 10.42 -19.84
CA LYS A 305 -8.29 11.45 -20.74
C LYS A 305 -6.83 11.74 -20.40
N THR A 306 -5.97 11.73 -21.42
CA THR A 306 -4.57 12.15 -21.28
C THR A 306 -4.48 13.56 -20.69
N LEU A 307 -3.67 13.68 -19.64
CA LEU A 307 -3.35 14.91 -18.95
C LEU A 307 -2.06 15.47 -19.55
N SER A 308 -2.10 16.72 -20.01
CA SER A 308 -0.92 17.47 -20.41
C SER A 308 -0.73 18.67 -19.49
N ARG A 309 0.50 18.83 -19.00
CA ARG A 309 0.87 19.91 -18.07
C ARG A 309 2.25 20.46 -18.43
N THR A 310 2.40 21.76 -18.27
CA THR A 310 3.69 22.43 -18.24
C THR A 310 3.93 22.91 -16.81
N VAL A 311 5.05 22.50 -16.24
CA VAL A 311 5.45 22.80 -14.86
C VAL A 311 6.83 23.44 -14.83
N PHE A 312 7.19 24.01 -13.69
CA PHE A 312 8.51 24.56 -13.43
C PHE A 312 9.30 23.58 -12.56
N PRO A 313 10.36 22.94 -13.11
CA PRO A 313 11.22 22.07 -12.32
C PRO A 313 11.92 22.86 -11.20
N ALA A 314 12.06 22.24 -10.04
CA ALA A 314 12.80 22.82 -8.92
C ALA A 314 14.02 21.95 -8.61
N PRO A 315 15.20 22.53 -8.37
CA PRO A 315 16.36 21.75 -7.95
C PRO A 315 16.03 21.05 -6.63
N VAL A 316 16.44 19.78 -6.50
CA VAL A 316 16.28 19.02 -5.26
C VAL A 316 17.04 19.73 -4.13
N ARG A 317 16.40 19.86 -2.98
CA ARG A 317 16.97 20.45 -1.76
C ARG A 317 16.64 19.59 -0.56
N PHE A 318 17.62 19.39 0.32
CA PHE A 318 17.44 18.69 1.59
C PHE A 318 18.31 19.33 2.68
N SER A 319 18.00 19.02 3.93
CA SER A 319 18.76 19.56 5.07
C SER A 319 20.20 19.06 5.05
N GLY A 320 21.17 19.95 5.25
CA GLY A 320 22.59 19.62 5.19
C GLY A 320 23.15 19.45 3.78
N MET A 321 22.35 19.66 2.73
CA MET A 321 22.82 19.57 1.34
C MET A 321 24.03 20.50 1.13
N PRO A 322 25.14 20.00 0.54
CA PRO A 322 26.26 20.84 0.17
C PRO A 322 25.80 22.00 -0.73
N LEU A 323 26.29 23.22 -0.45
CA LEU A 323 26.01 24.35 -1.32
C LEU A 323 26.79 24.17 -2.64
N PRO A 324 26.19 24.44 -3.82
CA PRO A 324 26.87 24.39 -5.11
C PRO A 324 27.83 25.58 -5.25
N ARG A 325 28.89 25.58 -4.44
CA ARG A 325 29.96 26.57 -4.37
C ARG A 325 31.21 25.92 -3.80
N TRP A 326 32.35 26.55 -4.05
CA TRP A 326 33.66 26.03 -3.67
C TRP A 326 33.92 25.89 -2.18
N TRP A 327 33.41 26.83 -1.39
CA TRP A 327 33.54 26.80 0.06
C TRP A 327 32.28 27.36 0.71
N ALA A 328 31.86 26.69 1.76
CA ALA A 328 30.79 27.12 2.64
C ALA A 328 31.12 26.63 4.05
N VAL A 329 30.75 27.41 5.06
CA VAL A 329 30.64 26.88 6.41
C VAL A 329 29.23 26.30 6.52
N GLU A 330 29.15 24.98 6.60
CA GLU A 330 27.88 24.25 6.69
C GLU A 330 27.32 24.35 8.12
N ASP A 331 25.99 24.31 8.22
CA ASP A 331 25.32 24.18 9.51
C ASP A 331 25.56 22.77 10.08
N GLY A 332 26.13 22.69 11.29
CA GLY A 332 26.43 21.43 11.97
C GLY A 332 25.22 20.63 12.46
N ARG A 333 23.99 21.14 12.28
CA ARG A 333 22.75 20.40 12.61
C ARG A 333 22.62 19.09 11.84
N THR A 334 23.17 19.01 10.64
CA THR A 334 23.18 17.79 9.81
C THR A 334 24.61 17.39 9.51
N ASN A 335 25.04 16.23 10.02
CA ASN A 335 26.41 15.75 9.86
C ASN A 335 26.45 14.41 9.12
N PHE A 336 26.59 14.45 7.79
CA PHE A 336 26.72 13.24 6.98
C PHE A 336 28.00 12.44 7.28
N ALA A 337 29.06 13.08 7.79
CA ALA A 337 30.31 12.40 8.15
C ALA A 337 30.16 11.52 9.42
N ALA A 338 29.09 11.71 10.21
CA ALA A 338 28.78 10.83 11.34
C ALA A 338 28.13 9.51 10.90
N VAL A 339 27.64 9.42 9.65
CA VAL A 339 27.08 8.19 9.10
C VAL A 339 28.23 7.21 8.85
N ARG A 340 28.23 6.08 9.55
CA ARG A 340 29.22 5.01 9.40
C ARG A 340 28.56 3.80 8.73
N PRO A 341 28.59 3.71 7.39
CA PRO A 341 28.09 2.53 6.70
C PRO A 341 29.01 1.33 6.93
N ASP A 342 28.43 0.15 7.15
CA ASP A 342 29.13 -1.12 6.98
C ASP A 342 29.23 -1.49 5.48
N SER A 343 30.09 -2.43 5.14
CA SER A 343 30.26 -3.01 3.81
C SER A 343 28.98 -3.56 3.17
N THR A 344 27.97 -3.90 3.97
CA THR A 344 26.67 -4.40 3.51
C THR A 344 25.58 -3.31 3.48
N ASP A 345 25.87 -2.09 3.94
CA ASP A 345 24.91 -0.97 4.00
C ASP A 345 24.76 -0.25 2.66
N LEU A 346 24.39 -0.97 1.60
CA LEU A 346 24.29 -0.44 0.23
C LEU A 346 23.39 0.80 0.14
N ALA A 347 22.25 0.81 0.84
CA ALA A 347 21.33 1.95 0.84
C ALA A 347 21.96 3.22 1.43
N ARG A 348 22.75 3.09 2.50
CA ARG A 348 23.47 4.24 3.10
C ARG A 348 24.58 4.73 2.18
N LEU A 349 25.28 3.82 1.52
CA LEU A 349 26.34 4.16 0.56
C LEU A 349 25.76 4.93 -0.64
N ILE A 350 24.68 4.43 -1.26
CA ILE A 350 23.98 5.10 -2.36
C ILE A 350 23.47 6.48 -1.93
N PHE A 351 22.87 6.57 -0.74
CA PHE A 351 22.39 7.84 -0.20
C PHE A 351 23.53 8.85 -0.01
N LEU A 352 24.66 8.44 0.59
CA LEU A 352 25.80 9.32 0.81
C LEU A 352 26.44 9.77 -0.51
N GLU A 353 26.56 8.86 -1.47
CA GLU A 353 27.07 9.18 -2.81
C GLU A 353 26.15 10.18 -3.52
N PHE A 354 24.84 9.94 -3.51
CA PHE A 354 23.87 10.90 -4.03
C PHE A 354 23.99 12.26 -3.33
N ALA A 355 23.94 12.28 -1.99
CA ALA A 355 23.90 13.51 -1.22
C ALA A 355 25.15 14.38 -1.40
N LEU A 356 26.33 13.74 -1.45
CA LEU A 356 27.62 14.43 -1.47
C LEU A 356 28.16 14.72 -2.88
N VAL A 357 27.80 13.91 -3.88
CA VAL A 357 28.41 13.97 -5.21
C VAL A 357 27.42 14.38 -6.30
N PHE A 358 26.20 13.85 -6.28
CA PHE A 358 25.27 13.97 -7.42
C PHE A 358 24.08 14.91 -7.18
N SER A 359 23.83 15.33 -5.93
CA SER A 359 22.59 16.02 -5.56
C SER A 359 22.37 17.37 -6.25
N ASN A 360 23.41 18.00 -6.77
CA ASN A 360 23.36 19.29 -7.48
C ASN A 360 22.72 19.22 -8.88
N ASP A 361 22.65 18.04 -9.49
CA ASP A 361 22.16 17.87 -10.86
C ASP A 361 20.73 17.30 -10.93
N TRP A 362 20.04 17.23 -9.79
CA TRP A 362 18.70 16.66 -9.69
C TRP A 362 17.63 17.73 -9.59
N TYR A 363 16.57 17.55 -10.39
CA TYR A 363 15.40 18.40 -10.40
C TYR A 363 14.16 17.57 -10.11
N GLN A 364 13.28 18.11 -9.28
CA GLN A 364 11.95 17.57 -9.02
C GLN A 364 10.93 18.30 -9.89
N LEU A 365 10.04 17.52 -10.51
CA LEU A 365 8.92 18.01 -11.29
C LEU A 365 7.62 17.69 -10.54
N PRO A 366 6.76 18.67 -10.25
CA PRO A 366 5.42 18.40 -9.75
C PRO A 366 4.64 17.57 -10.79
N CYS A 367 4.06 16.44 -10.36
CA CYS A 367 3.26 15.57 -11.22
C CYS A 367 2.02 15.08 -10.46
N ASP A 368 0.94 15.84 -10.56
CA ASP A 368 -0.34 15.45 -9.94
C ASP A 368 -1.03 14.39 -10.79
N LEU A 369 -1.19 13.20 -10.20
CA LEU A 369 -1.83 12.05 -10.82
C LEU A 369 -3.07 11.62 -10.02
N PRO A 370 -4.13 11.13 -10.69
CA PRO A 370 -5.24 10.53 -9.97
C PRO A 370 -4.77 9.33 -9.14
N VAL A 371 -5.35 9.14 -7.95
CA VAL A 371 -5.12 7.92 -7.15
C VAL A 371 -5.86 6.75 -7.80
N GLY A 372 -5.31 5.53 -7.66
CA GLY A 372 -5.93 4.32 -8.20
C GLY A 372 -5.75 4.16 -9.70
N THR A 373 -4.67 4.70 -10.28
CA THR A 373 -4.39 4.60 -11.73
C THR A 373 -3.03 4.00 -12.02
N MET A 374 -2.95 3.30 -13.15
CA MET A 374 -1.73 3.06 -13.90
C MET A 374 -1.49 4.25 -14.82
N ASN A 375 -0.33 4.90 -14.70
CA ASN A 375 -0.05 6.17 -15.34
C ASN A 375 1.07 6.01 -16.36
N LYS A 376 0.69 5.99 -17.64
CA LYS A 376 1.64 5.90 -18.74
C LYS A 376 2.17 7.27 -19.14
N ILE A 377 3.47 7.51 -18.95
CA ILE A 377 4.13 8.72 -19.42
C ILE A 377 4.28 8.61 -20.94
N ARG A 378 3.54 9.45 -21.68
CA ARG A 378 3.57 9.50 -23.16
C ARG A 378 4.76 10.28 -23.71
N GLY A 379 5.26 11.22 -22.92
CA GLY A 379 6.39 12.05 -23.28
C GLY A 379 6.68 13.11 -22.22
N LEU A 380 7.95 13.51 -22.17
CA LEU A 380 8.45 14.58 -21.32
C LEU A 380 9.41 15.42 -22.17
N VAL A 381 9.12 16.72 -22.28
CA VAL A 381 9.98 17.68 -22.96
C VAL A 381 10.41 18.73 -21.95
N VAL A 382 11.72 18.90 -21.80
CA VAL A 382 12.30 19.95 -20.96
C VAL A 382 12.76 21.09 -21.86
N THR A 383 12.42 22.32 -21.49
CA THR A 383 12.98 23.54 -22.09
C THR A 383 13.96 24.15 -21.11
N ASP A 384 15.19 24.38 -21.54
CA ASP A 384 16.25 24.95 -20.70
C ASP A 384 16.31 26.49 -20.75
N VAL A 385 17.28 27.07 -20.05
CA VAL A 385 17.52 28.54 -19.99
C VAL A 385 17.97 29.15 -21.32
N PHE A 386 18.47 28.34 -22.25
CA PHE A 386 18.87 28.78 -23.60
C PHE A 386 17.73 28.63 -24.61
N GLY A 387 16.60 28.04 -24.19
CA GLY A 387 15.42 27.80 -25.02
C GLY A 387 15.50 26.50 -25.82
N GLU A 388 16.50 25.65 -25.57
CA GLU A 388 16.60 24.34 -26.19
C GLU A 388 15.54 23.40 -25.62
N LYS A 389 15.00 22.55 -26.49
CA LYS A 389 13.96 21.58 -26.12
C LYS A 389 14.51 20.17 -26.21
N LEU A 390 14.64 19.53 -25.06
CA LEU A 390 15.12 18.16 -24.93
C LEU A 390 13.94 17.22 -24.70
N TRP A 391 13.82 16.22 -25.57
CA TRP A 391 12.92 15.08 -25.35
C TRP A 391 13.60 14.11 -24.39
N LEU A 392 13.01 13.89 -23.22
CA LEU A 392 13.56 12.98 -22.22
C LEU A 392 12.89 11.61 -22.32
N THR A 393 13.72 10.57 -22.28
CA THR A 393 13.29 9.19 -22.14
C THR A 393 13.43 8.74 -20.69
N PRO A 394 12.56 7.84 -20.19
CA PRO A 394 12.63 7.38 -18.81
C PRO A 394 13.97 6.70 -18.51
N ALA A 395 14.49 6.96 -17.31
CA ALA A 395 15.60 6.19 -16.76
C ALA A 395 15.14 4.75 -16.50
N GLY A 396 16.04 3.78 -16.69
CA GLY A 396 15.67 2.36 -16.56
C GLY A 396 14.82 1.82 -17.72
N ALA A 397 14.69 2.53 -18.83
CA ALA A 397 14.22 1.94 -20.08
C ALA A 397 15.25 0.95 -20.63
N GLY A 398 14.79 -0.10 -21.31
CA GLY A 398 15.65 -1.14 -21.85
C GLY A 398 15.03 -2.52 -21.64
N ASP A 399 15.88 -3.52 -21.55
CA ASP A 399 15.51 -4.89 -21.20
C ASP A 399 15.23 -4.98 -19.69
N ASP A 400 14.12 -5.61 -19.31
CA ASP A 400 13.72 -5.75 -17.91
C ASP A 400 14.68 -6.65 -17.12
N GLU A 401 15.26 -7.65 -17.79
CA GLU A 401 16.21 -8.63 -17.23
C GLU A 401 17.67 -8.17 -17.24
N ASP A 402 17.96 -6.93 -17.67
CA ASP A 402 19.31 -6.39 -17.59
C ASP A 402 19.70 -6.13 -16.12
N GLN A 403 20.64 -6.90 -15.59
CA GLN A 403 21.15 -6.77 -14.22
C GLN A 403 21.81 -5.41 -13.92
N ARG A 404 22.13 -4.62 -14.96
CA ARG A 404 22.65 -3.25 -14.81
C ARG A 404 21.57 -2.19 -14.84
N ARG A 405 20.33 -2.57 -15.15
CA ARG A 405 19.18 -1.69 -15.07
C ARG A 405 18.88 -1.39 -13.60
N TRP A 406 18.62 -0.12 -13.34
CA TRP A 406 18.13 0.33 -12.05
C TRP A 406 17.09 1.42 -12.25
N SER A 407 15.98 1.29 -11.54
CA SER A 407 14.88 2.26 -11.54
C SER A 407 14.16 2.18 -10.20
N MET A 408 13.53 3.28 -9.79
CA MET A 408 12.62 3.34 -8.65
C MET A 408 11.22 3.67 -9.15
N PHE A 409 10.19 3.19 -8.44
CA PHE A 409 8.77 3.47 -8.72
C PHE A 409 8.22 2.90 -10.04
N THR A 410 8.98 2.02 -10.68
CA THR A 410 8.55 1.25 -11.86
C THR A 410 8.32 -0.20 -11.47
N LEU A 411 7.51 -0.91 -12.26
CA LEU A 411 7.20 -2.31 -12.04
C LEU A 411 8.18 -3.21 -12.80
N ASP A 412 8.57 -4.32 -12.19
CA ASP A 412 9.19 -5.45 -12.89
C ASP A 412 8.14 -6.27 -13.64
N THR A 413 8.58 -7.14 -14.55
CA THR A 413 7.72 -8.04 -15.31
C THR A 413 7.93 -9.47 -14.83
N ILE A 414 6.83 -10.16 -14.49
CA ILE A 414 6.88 -11.56 -14.08
C ILE A 414 7.39 -12.42 -15.24
N GLY A 415 8.48 -13.13 -14.99
CA GLY A 415 9.08 -14.06 -15.94
C GLY A 415 10.59 -13.99 -15.89
N ALA A 416 11.22 -14.51 -16.94
CA ALA A 416 12.65 -14.31 -17.24
C ALA A 416 12.83 -14.03 -18.74
N ASP A 417 11.76 -13.56 -19.39
CA ASP A 417 11.76 -13.26 -20.81
C ASP A 417 12.37 -11.86 -21.01
N HIS A 418 13.24 -11.72 -22.01
CA HIS A 418 13.85 -10.44 -22.36
C HIS A 418 12.81 -9.52 -23.04
N VAL A 419 12.08 -8.76 -22.23
CA VAL A 419 11.02 -7.84 -22.65
C VAL A 419 11.36 -6.40 -22.29
N PRO A 420 10.76 -5.41 -22.98
CA PRO A 420 10.94 -4.02 -22.60
C PRO A 420 10.44 -3.77 -21.17
N ALA A 421 11.29 -3.18 -20.35
CA ALA A 421 10.98 -2.76 -19.00
C ALA A 421 9.74 -1.86 -18.95
N ASP A 422 8.87 -2.09 -17.95
CA ASP A 422 7.76 -1.18 -17.70
C ASP A 422 8.26 0.12 -17.07
N THR A 423 7.75 1.24 -17.57
CA THR A 423 8.11 2.60 -17.10
C THR A 423 6.88 3.41 -16.72
N ASP A 424 5.73 2.75 -16.63
CA ASP A 424 4.49 3.35 -16.13
C ASP A 424 4.53 3.44 -14.60
N LEU A 425 3.84 4.44 -14.05
CA LEU A 425 3.74 4.65 -12.60
C LEU A 425 2.43 4.07 -12.08
N LEU A 426 2.50 3.15 -11.13
CA LEU A 426 1.32 2.61 -10.45
C LEU A 426 1.04 3.37 -9.17
N LEU A 427 -0.17 3.92 -9.04
CA LEU A 427 -0.70 4.45 -7.79
C LEU A 427 -1.88 3.57 -7.39
N PRO A 428 -1.69 2.53 -6.57
CA PRO A 428 -2.80 1.66 -6.19
C PRO A 428 -3.85 2.46 -5.40
N PRO A 429 -5.13 2.08 -5.43
CA PRO A 429 -6.15 2.68 -4.58
C PRO A 429 -6.03 2.09 -3.17
N SER A 430 -4.93 2.41 -2.49
CA SER A 430 -4.57 1.87 -1.19
C SER A 430 -5.19 2.63 -0.03
N VAL A 431 -5.21 1.99 1.14
CA VAL A 431 -5.66 2.60 2.38
C VAL A 431 -4.55 3.50 2.95
N PRO A 432 -4.81 4.78 3.28
CA PRO A 432 -3.77 5.67 3.82
C PRO A 432 -3.23 5.24 5.19
N LYS A 433 -4.01 4.46 5.92
CA LYS A 433 -3.66 3.91 7.24
C LYS A 433 -4.56 2.73 7.57
N VAL A 434 -3.95 1.58 7.83
CA VAL A 434 -4.63 0.41 8.39
C VAL A 434 -4.81 0.61 9.90
N ALA A 435 -5.98 0.24 10.42
CA ALA A 435 -6.22 0.15 11.85
C ALA A 435 -6.08 -1.32 12.28
N GLU A 436 -5.04 -1.60 13.04
CA GLU A 436 -4.75 -2.95 13.54
C GLU A 436 -5.13 -3.05 15.03
N GLY A 437 -5.72 -4.18 15.41
CA GLY A 437 -5.95 -4.53 16.81
C GLY A 437 -4.69 -5.12 17.45
N PRO A 438 -4.68 -5.33 18.77
CA PRO A 438 -3.62 -6.11 19.41
C PRO A 438 -3.60 -7.52 18.83
N ALA A 439 -2.40 -8.10 18.66
CA ALA A 439 -2.26 -9.51 18.34
C ALA A 439 -2.92 -10.33 19.45
N LEU A 440 -3.86 -11.19 19.07
CA LEU A 440 -4.52 -12.12 20.00
C LEU A 440 -3.66 -13.37 20.22
N GLU A 441 -3.02 -13.84 19.15
CA GLU A 441 -2.11 -14.98 19.17
C GLU A 441 -0.84 -14.60 18.40
N GLU A 442 0.30 -15.06 18.89
CA GLU A 442 1.59 -14.91 18.21
C GLU A 442 2.27 -16.27 18.08
N VAL A 443 2.58 -16.67 16.84
CA VAL A 443 3.24 -17.94 16.55
C VAL A 443 4.53 -17.68 15.79
N LEU A 444 5.65 -18.09 16.37
CA LEU A 444 6.95 -18.05 15.75
C LEU A 444 7.22 -19.35 14.98
N LEU A 445 7.50 -19.23 13.69
CA LEU A 445 7.91 -20.36 12.85
C LEU A 445 9.44 -20.43 12.77
N ILE A 446 10.05 -21.47 13.34
CA ILE A 446 11.51 -21.66 13.33
C ILE A 446 11.87 -22.90 12.51
N ARG A 447 12.82 -22.75 11.59
CA ARG A 447 13.42 -23.88 10.87
C ARG A 447 14.49 -24.55 11.73
N ASP A 448 14.36 -25.86 11.91
CA ASP A 448 15.39 -26.73 12.48
C ASP A 448 16.01 -27.56 11.36
N GLU A 449 17.19 -27.14 10.90
CA GLU A 449 17.90 -27.79 9.79
C GLU A 449 18.41 -29.19 10.16
N ASN A 450 18.74 -29.44 11.44
CA ASN A 450 19.24 -30.75 11.87
C ASN A 450 18.13 -31.79 11.92
N ALA A 451 16.93 -31.39 12.34
CA ALA A 451 15.76 -32.26 12.35
C ALA A 451 15.03 -32.30 11.00
N ASN A 452 15.34 -31.38 10.08
CA ASN A 452 14.59 -31.12 8.85
C ASN A 452 13.09 -30.87 9.13
N LEU A 453 12.82 -30.07 10.17
CA LEU A 453 11.47 -29.72 10.63
C LEU A 453 11.30 -28.20 10.71
N VAL A 454 10.04 -27.76 10.75
CA VAL A 454 9.65 -26.40 11.12
C VAL A 454 8.83 -26.49 12.41
N TRP A 455 9.24 -25.74 13.42
CA TRP A 455 8.56 -25.65 14.71
C TRP A 455 7.63 -24.43 14.70
N GLY A 456 6.38 -24.62 15.13
CA GLY A 456 5.47 -23.52 15.48
C GLY A 456 5.49 -23.33 16.99
N ILE A 457 6.00 -22.19 17.45
CA ILE A 457 6.16 -21.85 18.86
C ILE A 457 5.19 -20.73 19.17
N GLU A 458 4.15 -21.05 19.96
CA GLU A 458 3.20 -20.07 20.48
C GLU A 458 3.91 -19.19 21.54
N GLN A 459 3.86 -17.87 21.36
CA GLN A 459 4.48 -16.89 22.26
C GLN A 459 3.45 -16.19 23.16
N THR A 460 2.25 -15.91 22.65
CA THR A 460 1.19 -15.15 23.34
C THR A 460 -0.17 -15.81 23.09
N VAL A 461 -1.01 -15.89 24.14
CA VAL A 461 -2.41 -16.36 24.16
C VAL A 461 -3.30 -15.33 24.85
#